data_AF-A0A915MCN6-F1
#
_entry.id   AF-A0A915MCN6-F1
#
_cell.length_a   1.000
_cell.length_b   1.000
_cell.length_c   1.000
_cell.angle_alpha   90.00
_cell.angle_beta   90.00
_cell.angle_gamma   90.00
#
_symmetry.space_group_name_H-M   'P 1'
#
loop_
_entity.id
_entity.type
_entity.pdbx_description
1 polymer ?
#
loop_
_entity_poly.entity_id
_entity_poly.type
_entity_poly.pdbx_seq_one_letter_code
_entity_poly.pdbx_strand_id
1 'polypeptide(L)'
;ALDMSQKIQFFKSLPNIIPQFPLRVQLQKIYPHLAGEFGTPILIPFILESVFIIVENCNSEEFVEEIMPSLVLVFPIQTPYQIGLLLLNKVDLFLKKMPTTSLKQHLIPLIFNSLSNESTKIQELCLLELPRLVKYIDREQMHTQFLPKLLRMVLEAKENKIRIETIACISKLLNNLEPWMVADQLLPSLPKVNSKDPGLSASQEEQREVNNFIDYLNNGKVLEEIVSNEGSPIKQQQQPAAGGLSMDLGDLDFLGGGVTATKKNEV
;
A
#
# COMPACT_ATOMS: atom_id res chain seq x y z
N ALA A 1 39.37 -11.29 12.66
CA ALA A 1 38.17 -10.77 11.97
C ALA A 1 38.62 -10.22 10.63
N LEU A 2 37.88 -10.47 9.54
CA LEU A 2 38.17 -9.80 8.26
C LEU A 2 37.95 -8.29 8.43
N ASP A 3 38.77 -7.49 7.75
CA ASP A 3 38.51 -6.06 7.59
C ASP A 3 37.23 -5.84 6.76
N MET A 4 36.51 -4.75 7.03
CA MET A 4 35.22 -4.45 6.42
C MET A 4 35.32 -4.35 4.89
N SER A 5 36.42 -3.80 4.38
CA SER A 5 36.70 -3.72 2.94
C SER A 5 36.84 -5.11 2.32
N GLN A 6 37.56 -6.02 2.97
CA GLN A 6 37.71 -7.41 2.53
C GLN A 6 36.37 -8.16 2.57
N LYS A 7 35.56 -7.90 3.60
CA LYS A 7 34.22 -8.48 3.74
C LYS A 7 33.29 -8.05 2.61
N ILE A 8 33.31 -6.78 2.22
CA ILE A 8 32.56 -6.28 1.06
C ILE A 8 33.05 -6.94 -0.24
N GLN A 9 34.36 -7.03 -0.45
CA GLN A 9 34.92 -7.67 -1.64
C GLN A 9 34.52 -9.15 -1.74
N PHE A 10 34.51 -9.85 -0.61
CA PHE A 10 34.03 -11.23 -0.53
C PHE A 10 32.56 -11.36 -0.93
N PHE A 11 31.65 -10.55 -0.35
CA PHE A 11 30.24 -10.64 -0.72
C PHE A 11 29.96 -10.24 -2.17
N LYS A 12 30.77 -9.37 -2.76
CA LYS A 12 30.68 -9.02 -4.18
C LYS A 12 31.11 -10.16 -5.12
N SER A 13 32.03 -11.03 -4.70
CA SER A 13 32.47 -12.14 -5.54
C SER A 13 31.56 -13.36 -5.43
N LEU A 14 30.86 -13.50 -4.30
CA LEU A 14 30.05 -14.66 -3.94
C LEU A 14 28.93 -15.01 -4.93
N PRO A 15 28.19 -14.05 -5.54
CA PRO A 15 27.18 -14.34 -6.56
C PRO A 15 27.69 -15.22 -7.71
N ASN A 16 28.96 -15.11 -8.09
CA ASN A 16 29.56 -15.89 -9.18
C ASN A 16 29.90 -17.34 -8.78
N ILE A 17 29.97 -17.62 -7.48
CA ILE A 17 30.43 -18.90 -6.93
C ILE A 17 29.24 -19.73 -6.44
N ILE A 18 28.20 -19.09 -5.88
CA ILE A 18 27.01 -19.76 -5.34
C ILE A 18 26.40 -20.81 -6.30
N PRO A 19 26.20 -20.50 -7.60
CA PRO A 19 25.59 -21.45 -8.54
C PRO A 19 26.37 -22.76 -8.72
N GLN A 20 27.66 -22.79 -8.35
CA GLN A 20 28.51 -23.97 -8.46
C GLN A 20 28.23 -25.01 -7.35
N PHE A 21 27.54 -24.61 -6.28
CA PHE A 21 27.20 -25.50 -5.18
C PHE A 21 25.81 -26.12 -5.36
N PRO A 22 25.58 -27.37 -4.92
CA PRO A 22 24.24 -27.94 -4.89
C PRO A 22 23.28 -27.10 -4.03
N LEU A 23 22.01 -27.01 -4.43
CA LEU A 23 21.00 -26.19 -3.75
C LEU A 23 20.93 -26.45 -2.24
N ARG A 24 21.04 -27.72 -1.82
CA ARG A 24 21.07 -28.10 -0.39
C ARG A 24 22.20 -27.39 0.38
N VAL A 25 23.38 -27.24 -0.23
CA VAL A 25 24.51 -26.51 0.37
C VAL A 25 24.21 -25.01 0.39
N GLN A 26 23.63 -24.48 -0.68
CA GLN A 26 23.22 -23.08 -0.74
C GLN A 26 22.25 -22.73 0.39
N LEU A 27 21.20 -23.53 0.60
CA LEU A 27 20.18 -23.29 1.62
C LEU A 27 20.67 -23.57 3.04
N GLN A 28 21.33 -24.69 3.29
CA GLN A 28 21.62 -25.15 4.65
C GLN A 28 22.98 -24.68 5.19
N LYS A 29 23.86 -24.20 4.32
CA LYS A 29 25.21 -23.76 4.70
C LYS A 29 25.48 -22.34 4.28
N ILE A 30 25.23 -21.94 3.03
CA ILE A 30 25.59 -20.59 2.58
C ILE A 30 24.61 -19.55 3.14
N TYR A 31 23.31 -19.77 2.91
CA TYR A 31 22.26 -18.81 3.28
C TYR A 31 22.25 -18.43 4.77
N PRO A 32 22.40 -19.34 5.76
CA PRO A 32 22.39 -18.95 7.17
C PRO A 32 23.53 -17.99 7.54
N HIS A 33 24.69 -18.13 6.88
CA HIS A 33 25.81 -17.20 7.08
C HIS A 33 25.56 -15.84 6.40
N LEU A 34 24.85 -15.83 5.27
CA LEU A 34 24.39 -14.58 4.65
C LEU A 34 23.38 -13.85 5.52
N ALA A 35 22.37 -14.58 6.02
CA ALA A 35 21.32 -14.02 6.86
C ALA A 35 21.85 -13.49 8.20
N GLY A 36 22.88 -14.13 8.76
CA GLY A 36 23.55 -13.66 9.97
C GLY A 36 24.17 -12.26 9.83
N GLU A 37 24.36 -11.76 8.62
CA GLU A 37 24.96 -10.46 8.33
C GLU A 37 23.93 -9.38 8.01
N PHE A 38 22.62 -9.69 8.03
CA PHE A 38 21.56 -8.69 7.88
C PHE A 38 21.55 -7.63 9.00
N GLY A 39 22.24 -7.87 10.12
CA GLY A 39 22.47 -6.87 11.16
C GLY A 39 23.44 -5.75 10.74
N THR A 40 24.08 -5.84 9.57
CA THR A 40 25.07 -4.86 9.10
C THR A 40 24.58 -4.19 7.80
N PRO A 41 23.83 -3.07 7.88
CA PRO A 41 23.10 -2.49 6.74
C PRO A 41 23.94 -2.20 5.49
N ILE A 42 25.18 -1.75 5.67
CA ILE A 42 26.11 -1.46 4.56
C ILE A 42 26.49 -2.70 3.75
N LEU A 43 26.39 -3.90 4.31
CA LEU A 43 26.68 -5.16 3.62
C LEU A 43 25.46 -5.72 2.87
N ILE A 44 24.25 -5.38 3.33
CA ILE A 44 22.99 -5.95 2.83
C ILE A 44 22.87 -5.89 1.31
N PRO A 45 23.21 -4.79 0.59
CA PRO A 45 23.09 -4.78 -0.87
C PRO A 45 23.89 -5.90 -1.55
N PHE A 46 25.12 -6.16 -1.10
CA PHE A 46 25.98 -7.21 -1.66
C PHE A 46 25.51 -8.62 -1.27
N ILE A 47 24.94 -8.75 -0.07
CA ILE A 47 24.37 -10.00 0.41
C ILE A 47 23.09 -10.34 -0.36
N LEU A 48 22.22 -9.35 -0.61
CA LEU A 48 20.95 -9.56 -1.31
C LEU A 48 21.15 -10.09 -2.73
N GLU A 49 22.19 -9.64 -3.45
CA GLU A 49 22.53 -10.21 -4.76
C GLU A 49 22.75 -11.73 -4.68
N SER A 50 23.50 -12.19 -3.67
CA SER A 50 23.71 -13.61 -3.41
C SER A 50 22.44 -14.34 -2.99
N VAL A 51 21.64 -13.72 -2.11
CA VAL A 51 20.37 -14.30 -1.63
C VAL A 51 19.40 -14.51 -2.78
N PHE A 52 19.24 -13.55 -3.70
CA PHE A 52 18.30 -13.68 -4.80
C PHE A 52 18.66 -14.82 -5.77
N ILE A 53 19.95 -15.09 -5.99
CA ILE A 53 20.39 -16.27 -6.76
C ILE A 53 19.91 -17.56 -6.09
N ILE A 54 20.01 -17.65 -4.76
CA ILE A 54 19.54 -18.83 -4.03
C ILE A 54 18.01 -18.95 -4.15
N VAL A 55 17.28 -17.83 -4.00
CA VAL A 55 15.81 -17.80 -4.09
C VAL A 55 15.30 -18.17 -5.49
N GLU A 56 16.02 -17.81 -6.55
CA GLU A 56 15.67 -18.18 -7.92
C GLU A 56 15.75 -19.69 -8.14
N ASN A 57 16.66 -20.38 -7.44
CA ASN A 57 16.92 -21.81 -7.59
C ASN A 57 16.11 -22.70 -6.64
N CYS A 58 15.65 -22.20 -5.49
CA CYS A 58 14.82 -22.98 -4.57
C CYS A 58 13.36 -23.04 -5.01
N ASN A 59 12.58 -23.98 -4.48
CA ASN A 59 11.12 -24.02 -4.68
C ASN A 59 10.40 -23.10 -3.67
N SER A 60 9.07 -22.99 -3.75
CA SER A 60 8.32 -22.06 -2.88
C SER A 60 8.27 -22.52 -1.42
N GLU A 61 8.26 -23.83 -1.15
CA GLU A 61 8.27 -24.40 0.20
C GLU A 61 9.61 -24.14 0.89
N GLU A 62 10.72 -24.45 0.21
CA GLU A 62 12.08 -24.16 0.67
C GLU A 62 12.28 -22.65 0.91
N PHE A 63 11.75 -21.79 0.04
CA PHE A 63 11.80 -20.35 0.24
C PHE A 63 11.09 -19.92 1.53
N VAL A 64 9.87 -20.41 1.74
CA VAL A 64 9.03 -20.03 2.90
C VAL A 64 9.64 -20.51 4.20
N GLU A 65 10.20 -21.72 4.23
CA GLU A 65 10.75 -22.32 5.45
C GLU A 65 12.15 -21.79 5.78
N GLU A 66 13.03 -21.70 4.79
CA GLU A 66 14.46 -21.47 5.04
C GLU A 66 14.86 -19.99 4.88
N ILE A 67 14.26 -19.26 3.94
CA ILE A 67 14.74 -17.93 3.52
C ILE A 67 13.83 -16.80 4.01
N MET A 68 12.53 -16.93 3.81
CA MET A 68 11.56 -15.87 4.08
C MET A 68 11.64 -15.32 5.52
N PRO A 69 11.78 -16.13 6.59
CA PRO A 69 11.69 -15.65 7.97
C PRO A 69 12.74 -14.58 8.32
N SER A 70 13.96 -14.70 7.80
CA SER A 70 15.03 -13.72 8.02
C SER A 70 15.08 -12.66 6.92
N LEU A 71 14.70 -12.99 5.68
CA LEU A 71 14.67 -12.01 4.58
C LEU A 71 13.63 -10.90 4.81
N VAL A 72 12.45 -11.21 5.36
CA VAL A 72 11.40 -10.19 5.60
C VAL A 72 11.84 -9.12 6.60
N LEU A 73 12.82 -9.41 7.46
CA LEU A 73 13.40 -8.43 8.39
C LEU A 73 14.21 -7.34 7.69
N VAL A 74 14.62 -7.59 6.43
CA VAL A 74 15.34 -6.62 5.61
C VAL A 74 14.41 -5.60 4.95
N PHE A 75 13.14 -5.95 4.74
CA PHE A 75 12.16 -5.11 4.03
C PHE A 75 11.97 -3.70 4.65
N PRO A 76 11.91 -3.52 5.99
CA PRO A 76 11.79 -2.18 6.56
C PRO A 76 13.09 -1.34 6.53
N ILE A 77 14.23 -1.91 6.12
CA ILE A 77 15.52 -1.22 6.13
C ILE A 77 15.63 -0.29 4.92
N GLN A 78 15.65 1.02 5.18
CA GLN A 78 15.65 2.05 4.12
C GLN A 78 17.05 2.59 3.78
N THR A 79 18.06 2.27 4.58
CA THR A 79 19.43 2.78 4.42
C THR A 79 20.43 1.62 4.45
N PRO A 80 21.32 1.51 3.44
CA PRO A 80 21.44 2.37 2.26
C PRO A 80 20.30 2.16 1.24
N TYR A 81 20.02 3.17 0.40
CA TYR A 81 18.86 3.16 -0.53
C TYR A 81 18.88 1.97 -1.51
N GLN A 82 20.07 1.44 -1.82
CA GLN A 82 20.25 0.28 -2.68
C GLN A 82 19.48 -0.95 -2.20
N ILE A 83 19.25 -1.09 -0.89
CA ILE A 83 18.43 -2.19 -0.35
C ILE A 83 17.03 -2.15 -0.94
N GLY A 84 16.37 -0.98 -0.86
CA GLY A 84 15.03 -0.79 -1.40
C GLY A 84 14.98 -1.04 -2.91
N LEU A 85 15.96 -0.53 -3.67
CA LEU A 85 16.05 -0.79 -5.11
C LEU A 85 16.17 -2.29 -5.44
N LEU A 86 17.02 -3.01 -4.73
CA LEU A 86 17.24 -4.44 -4.96
C LEU A 86 15.98 -5.26 -4.65
N LEU A 87 15.28 -4.94 -3.56
CA LEU A 87 14.01 -5.59 -3.22
C LEU A 87 12.92 -5.29 -4.26
N LEU A 88 12.75 -4.03 -4.66
CA LEU A 88 11.73 -3.63 -5.64
C LEU A 88 11.97 -4.27 -7.02
N ASN A 89 13.23 -4.41 -7.45
CA ASN A 89 13.56 -5.11 -8.70
C ASN A 89 13.25 -6.61 -8.68
N LYS A 90 12.92 -7.17 -7.51
CA LYS A 90 12.59 -8.60 -7.33
C LYS A 90 11.13 -8.83 -6.94
N VAL A 91 10.23 -7.86 -7.20
CA VAL A 91 8.78 -8.01 -6.97
C VAL A 91 8.23 -9.27 -7.65
N ASP A 92 8.57 -9.54 -8.91
CA ASP A 92 8.08 -10.73 -9.62
C ASP A 92 8.53 -12.05 -8.97
N LEU A 93 9.74 -12.06 -8.39
CA LEU A 93 10.26 -13.21 -7.65
C LEU A 93 9.45 -13.43 -6.36
N PHE A 94 9.16 -12.36 -5.63
CA PHE A 94 8.31 -12.44 -4.43
C PHE A 94 6.89 -12.88 -4.77
N LEU A 95 6.30 -12.35 -5.84
CA LEU A 95 4.96 -12.77 -6.30
C LEU A 95 4.88 -14.26 -6.64
N LYS A 96 5.99 -14.86 -7.10
CA LYS A 96 6.08 -16.28 -7.43
C LYS A 96 6.30 -17.18 -6.21
N LYS A 97 7.01 -16.67 -5.19
CA LYS A 97 7.53 -17.48 -4.07
C LYS A 97 6.81 -17.27 -2.75
N MET A 98 6.34 -16.05 -2.47
CA MET A 98 5.67 -15.73 -1.20
C MET A 98 4.19 -16.12 -1.21
N PRO A 99 3.65 -16.63 -0.09
CA PRO A 99 2.23 -16.82 0.07
C PRO A 99 1.51 -15.46 0.15
N THR A 100 0.24 -15.43 -0.25
CA THR A 100 -0.55 -14.18 -0.32
C THR A 100 -0.61 -13.45 1.03
N THR A 101 -0.69 -14.16 2.15
CA THR A 101 -0.68 -13.56 3.49
C THR A 101 0.61 -12.76 3.74
N SER A 102 1.76 -13.33 3.41
CA SER A 102 3.06 -12.67 3.58
C SER A 102 3.27 -11.51 2.60
N LEU A 103 2.73 -11.61 1.36
CA LEU A 103 2.74 -10.49 0.42
C LEU A 103 2.03 -9.25 1.02
N LYS A 104 0.84 -9.45 1.61
CA LYS A 104 0.09 -8.37 2.25
C LYS A 104 0.81 -7.80 3.46
N GLN A 105 1.43 -8.67 4.27
CA GLN A 105 2.10 -8.27 5.52
C GLN A 105 3.45 -7.58 5.31
N HIS A 106 4.18 -7.92 4.24
CA HIS A 106 5.56 -7.46 4.07
C HIS A 106 5.78 -6.70 2.76
N LEU A 107 5.31 -7.23 1.63
CA LEU A 107 5.56 -6.60 0.33
C LEU A 107 4.74 -5.31 0.16
N ILE A 108 3.46 -5.32 0.56
CA ILE A 108 2.61 -4.12 0.45
C ILE A 108 3.15 -2.94 1.30
N PRO A 109 3.55 -3.15 2.57
CA PRO A 109 4.22 -2.10 3.34
C PRO A 109 5.54 -1.62 2.72
N LEU A 110 6.35 -2.51 2.13
CA LEU A 110 7.56 -2.12 1.40
C LEU A 110 7.22 -1.14 0.27
N ILE A 111 6.26 -1.49 -0.57
CA ILE A 111 5.80 -0.66 -1.70
C ILE A 111 5.28 0.69 -1.20
N PHE A 112 4.42 0.68 -0.17
CA PHE A 112 3.87 1.91 0.40
C PHE A 112 4.99 2.84 0.94
N ASN A 113 5.96 2.28 1.66
CA ASN A 113 7.09 3.04 2.18
C ASN A 113 7.98 3.60 1.05
N SER A 114 8.17 2.83 -0.03
CA SER A 114 8.95 3.24 -1.19
C SER A 114 8.36 4.45 -1.94
N LEU A 115 7.04 4.66 -1.91
CA LEU A 115 6.41 5.87 -2.46
C LEU A 115 6.90 7.17 -1.79
N SER A 116 7.39 7.08 -0.55
CA SER A 116 7.89 8.22 0.24
C SER A 116 9.40 8.33 0.25
N ASN A 117 10.12 7.52 -0.54
CA ASN A 117 11.57 7.45 -0.48
C ASN A 117 12.21 8.75 -1.01
N GLU A 118 13.38 9.13 -0.48
CA GLU A 118 14.12 10.31 -0.95
C GLU A 118 14.69 10.13 -2.37
N SER A 119 14.96 8.88 -2.78
CA SER A 119 15.46 8.56 -4.11
C SER A 119 14.31 8.50 -5.11
N THR A 120 14.36 9.37 -6.13
CA THR A 120 13.40 9.33 -7.23
C THR A 120 13.39 8.01 -7.97
N LYS A 121 14.56 7.38 -8.18
CA LYS A 121 14.65 6.03 -8.77
C LYS A 121 13.81 4.97 -8.04
N ILE A 122 13.72 5.06 -6.71
CA ILE A 122 12.90 4.14 -5.91
C ILE A 122 11.41 4.45 -6.08
N GLN A 123 11.06 5.74 -6.10
CA GLN A 123 9.68 6.16 -6.34
C GLN A 123 9.21 5.71 -7.73
N GLU A 124 10.02 5.91 -8.76
CA GLU A 124 9.70 5.53 -10.15
C GLU A 124 9.42 4.03 -10.27
N LEU A 125 10.35 3.22 -9.75
CA LEU A 125 10.20 1.76 -9.78
C LEU A 125 8.97 1.32 -8.96
N CYS A 126 8.73 1.94 -7.81
CA CYS A 126 7.54 1.64 -7.00
C CYS A 126 6.23 1.96 -7.75
N LEU A 127 6.14 3.11 -8.41
CA LEU A 127 4.96 3.52 -9.19
C LEU A 127 4.71 2.59 -10.37
N LEU A 128 5.77 2.03 -10.95
CA LEU A 128 5.69 1.02 -12.01
C LEU A 128 5.15 -0.33 -11.50
N GLU A 129 5.57 -0.76 -10.32
CA GLU A 129 5.18 -2.04 -9.72
C GLU A 129 3.78 -2.02 -9.09
N LEU A 130 3.38 -0.90 -8.50
CA LEU A 130 2.15 -0.76 -7.71
C LEU A 130 0.87 -1.27 -8.41
N PRO A 131 0.59 -0.96 -9.70
CA PRO A 131 -0.61 -1.45 -10.38
C PRO A 131 -0.72 -2.98 -10.45
N ARG A 132 0.41 -3.70 -10.49
CA ARG A 132 0.42 -5.17 -10.47
C ARG A 132 0.06 -5.76 -9.10
N LEU A 133 0.29 -4.97 -8.06
CA LEU A 133 0.13 -5.38 -6.67
C LEU A 133 -1.21 -4.97 -6.06
N VAL A 134 -2.02 -4.17 -6.77
CA VAL A 134 -3.29 -3.63 -6.27
C VAL A 134 -4.25 -4.71 -5.74
N LYS A 135 -4.27 -5.90 -6.36
CA LYS A 135 -5.12 -7.03 -5.93
C LYS A 135 -4.78 -7.57 -4.53
N TYR A 136 -3.60 -7.25 -4.00
CA TYR A 136 -3.19 -7.62 -2.65
C TYR A 136 -3.44 -6.51 -1.63
N ILE A 137 -3.77 -5.30 -2.08
CA ILE A 137 -4.13 -4.16 -1.22
C ILE A 137 -5.62 -4.27 -0.92
N ASP A 138 -6.00 -4.16 0.35
CA ASP A 138 -7.42 -4.14 0.71
C ASP A 138 -8.07 -2.78 0.39
N ARG A 139 -9.41 -2.78 0.32
CA ARG A 139 -10.17 -1.60 -0.10
C ARG A 139 -9.97 -0.42 0.84
N GLU A 140 -9.92 -0.70 2.14
CA GLU A 140 -9.75 0.31 3.18
C GLU A 140 -8.36 0.95 3.09
N GLN A 141 -7.30 0.17 2.96
CA GLN A 141 -5.93 0.67 2.81
C GLN A 141 -5.77 1.42 1.48
N MET A 142 -6.42 0.96 0.41
CA MET A 142 -6.39 1.66 -0.88
C MET A 142 -6.99 3.07 -0.76
N HIS A 143 -8.17 3.19 -0.15
CA HIS A 143 -8.85 4.48 0.05
C HIS A 143 -8.16 5.36 1.10
N THR A 144 -7.79 4.83 2.26
CA THR A 144 -7.32 5.65 3.38
C THR A 144 -5.83 5.98 3.33
N GLN A 145 -5.02 5.17 2.65
CA GLN A 145 -3.56 5.32 2.63
C GLN A 145 -3.00 5.56 1.23
N PHE A 146 -3.27 4.66 0.28
CA PHE A 146 -2.63 4.72 -1.05
C PHE A 146 -3.13 5.89 -1.89
N LEU A 147 -4.45 6.05 -2.08
CA LEU A 147 -4.98 7.14 -2.90
C LEU A 147 -4.59 8.53 -2.38
N PRO A 148 -4.74 8.85 -1.08
CA PRO A 148 -4.31 10.14 -0.55
C PRO A 148 -2.81 10.38 -0.75
N LYS A 149 -2.00 9.32 -0.64
CA LYS A 149 -0.55 9.41 -0.83
C LYS A 149 -0.18 9.68 -2.29
N LEU A 150 -0.78 8.95 -3.23
CA LEU A 150 -0.58 9.15 -4.67
C LEU A 150 -1.05 10.55 -5.08
N LEU A 151 -2.22 10.99 -4.64
CA LEU A 151 -2.71 12.34 -4.90
C LEU A 151 -1.77 13.42 -4.34
N ARG A 152 -1.24 13.22 -3.12
CA ARG A 152 -0.23 14.11 -2.56
C ARG A 152 1.03 14.14 -3.43
N MET A 153 1.51 13.01 -3.93
CA MET A 153 2.65 12.96 -4.85
C MET A 153 2.36 13.72 -6.15
N VAL A 154 1.16 13.60 -6.72
CA VAL A 154 0.78 14.40 -7.90
C VAL A 154 0.83 15.90 -7.61
N LEU A 155 0.36 16.31 -6.43
CA LEU A 155 0.25 17.72 -6.07
C LEU A 155 1.55 18.30 -5.52
N GLU A 156 2.44 17.52 -4.90
CA GLU A 156 3.58 18.03 -4.13
C GLU A 156 4.94 17.51 -4.63
N ALA A 157 4.97 16.63 -5.65
CA ALA A 157 6.24 16.14 -6.20
C ALA A 157 7.16 17.30 -6.63
N LYS A 158 8.43 17.19 -6.23
CA LYS A 158 9.49 18.15 -6.59
C LYS A 158 9.91 18.01 -8.04
N GLU A 159 9.86 16.79 -8.57
CA GLU A 159 10.25 16.46 -9.93
C GLU A 159 9.00 16.16 -10.77
N ASN A 160 8.89 16.82 -11.92
CA ASN A 160 7.77 16.62 -12.85
C ASN A 160 7.64 15.15 -13.26
N LYS A 161 8.77 14.47 -13.49
CA LYS A 161 8.80 13.05 -13.84
C LYS A 161 8.01 12.18 -12.85
N ILE A 162 8.23 12.36 -11.55
CA ILE A 162 7.51 11.61 -10.50
C ILE A 162 6.02 11.92 -10.54
N ARG A 163 5.64 13.19 -10.76
CA ARG A 163 4.23 13.57 -10.87
C ARG A 163 3.55 12.84 -12.04
N ILE A 164 4.19 12.83 -13.21
CA ILE A 164 3.66 12.17 -14.42
C ILE A 164 3.53 10.67 -14.21
N GLU A 165 4.57 10.03 -13.69
CA GLU A 165 4.53 8.60 -13.38
C GLU A 165 3.46 8.26 -12.34
N THR A 166 3.22 9.16 -11.38
CA THR A 166 2.13 8.99 -10.41
C THR A 166 0.76 9.07 -11.08
N ILE A 167 0.55 10.01 -12.00
CA ILE A 167 -0.69 10.13 -12.77
C ILE A 167 -0.90 8.89 -13.65
N ALA A 168 0.15 8.41 -14.32
CA ALA A 168 0.12 7.18 -15.10
C ALA A 168 -0.19 5.95 -14.23
N CYS A 169 0.36 5.90 -13.01
CA CYS A 169 0.06 4.87 -12.03
C CYS A 169 -1.41 4.90 -11.62
N ILE A 170 -1.94 6.07 -11.22
CA ILE A 170 -3.36 6.24 -10.87
C ILE A 170 -4.26 5.81 -12.04
N SER A 171 -3.93 6.22 -13.27
CA SER A 171 -4.67 5.84 -14.49
C SER A 171 -4.79 4.33 -14.65
N LYS A 172 -3.70 3.59 -14.42
CA LYS A 172 -3.69 2.12 -14.45
C LYS A 172 -4.48 1.49 -13.30
N LEU A 173 -4.52 2.16 -12.15
CA LEU A 173 -5.25 1.72 -10.97
C LEU A 173 -6.76 1.91 -11.11
N LEU A 174 -7.25 2.86 -11.92
CA LEU A 174 -8.68 3.19 -12.07
C LEU A 174 -9.56 1.96 -12.28
N ASN A 175 -9.13 1.00 -13.11
CA ASN A 175 -9.90 -0.24 -13.38
C ASN A 175 -10.06 -1.15 -12.15
N ASN A 176 -9.30 -0.92 -11.09
CA ASN A 176 -9.33 -1.69 -9.85
C ASN A 176 -9.88 -0.86 -8.67
N LEU A 177 -10.25 0.40 -8.90
CA LEU A 177 -10.83 1.27 -7.89
C LEU A 177 -12.34 1.16 -7.88
N GLU A 178 -12.93 1.32 -6.70
CA GLU A 178 -14.38 1.38 -6.60
C GLU A 178 -14.90 2.76 -7.04
N PRO A 179 -16.04 2.79 -7.74
CA PRO A 179 -16.83 3.98 -8.06
C PRO A 179 -16.76 5.13 -7.05
N TRP A 180 -17.05 4.80 -5.79
CA TRP A 180 -17.14 5.77 -4.71
C TRP A 180 -15.77 6.38 -4.36
N MET A 181 -14.67 5.62 -4.46
CA MET A 181 -13.32 6.14 -4.19
C MET A 181 -12.91 7.18 -5.24
N VAL A 182 -13.30 6.96 -6.49
CA VAL A 182 -13.06 7.89 -7.60
C VAL A 182 -13.84 9.19 -7.37
N ALA A 183 -15.12 9.09 -7.01
CA ALA A 183 -15.97 10.22 -6.75
C ALA A 183 -15.54 11.03 -5.51
N ASP A 184 -15.10 10.34 -4.44
CA ASP A 184 -14.71 10.94 -3.16
C ASP A 184 -13.35 11.64 -3.20
N GLN A 185 -12.36 11.06 -3.89
CA GLN A 185 -10.98 11.56 -3.85
C GLN A 185 -10.42 12.04 -5.19
N LEU A 186 -10.63 11.29 -6.27
CA LEU A 186 -10.01 11.61 -7.57
C LEU A 186 -10.70 12.80 -8.24
N LEU A 187 -12.03 12.79 -8.39
CA LEU A 187 -12.75 13.89 -9.02
C LEU A 187 -12.53 15.24 -8.32
N PRO A 188 -12.59 15.34 -6.98
CA PRO A 188 -12.35 16.61 -6.28
C PRO A 188 -10.91 17.11 -6.40
N SER A 189 -9.96 16.23 -6.72
CA SER A 189 -8.55 16.58 -6.91
C SER A 189 -8.24 17.11 -8.32
N LEU A 190 -9.06 16.79 -9.33
CA LEU A 190 -8.82 17.14 -10.73
C LEU A 190 -8.55 18.63 -10.98
N PRO A 191 -9.32 19.59 -10.42
CA PRO A 191 -9.05 21.00 -10.65
C PRO A 191 -7.66 21.42 -10.17
N LYS A 192 -7.19 20.82 -9.07
CA LYS A 192 -5.87 21.12 -8.48
C LYS A 192 -4.75 20.57 -9.36
N VAL A 193 -4.94 19.38 -9.94
CA VAL A 193 -3.97 18.78 -10.88
C VAL A 193 -3.82 19.64 -12.15
N ASN A 194 -4.93 20.20 -12.67
CA ASN A 194 -4.93 21.08 -13.84
C ASN A 194 -4.28 22.44 -13.56
N SER A 195 -4.52 23.00 -12.38
CA SER A 195 -4.03 24.36 -12.03
C SER A 195 -2.51 24.48 -11.87
N LYS A 196 -1.78 23.36 -11.70
CA LYS A 196 -0.33 23.38 -11.49
C LYS A 196 0.52 23.55 -12.74
N ASP A 197 -0.03 23.50 -13.96
CA ASP A 197 0.74 23.76 -15.19
C ASP A 197 -0.04 24.53 -16.26
N PRO A 198 -0.16 25.87 -16.14
CA PRO A 198 -0.74 26.65 -17.23
C PRO A 198 0.25 27.08 -18.32
N GLY A 199 1.57 26.76 -18.31
CA GLY A 199 2.32 27.22 -19.49
C GLY A 199 3.82 27.09 -19.74
N LEU A 200 4.76 26.63 -18.90
CA LEU A 200 6.19 26.87 -19.25
C LEU A 200 7.24 25.79 -18.97
N SER A 201 6.90 24.60 -18.43
CA SER A 201 7.94 23.62 -18.05
C SER A 201 7.58 22.13 -18.20
N ALA A 202 6.37 21.77 -18.61
CA ALA A 202 6.02 20.39 -18.93
C ALA A 202 6.27 20.12 -20.43
N SER A 203 6.92 19.00 -20.76
CA SER A 203 7.05 18.55 -22.15
C SER A 203 5.65 18.27 -22.73
N GLN A 204 5.47 18.46 -24.04
CA GLN A 204 4.16 18.26 -24.70
C GLN A 204 3.56 16.87 -24.43
N GLU A 205 4.40 15.85 -24.28
CA GLU A 205 4.00 14.48 -23.94
C GLU A 205 3.42 14.39 -22.51
N GLU A 206 3.98 15.15 -21.57
CA GLU A 206 3.59 15.15 -20.16
C GLU A 206 2.22 15.81 -20.00
N GLN A 207 2.03 16.97 -20.65
CA GLN A 207 0.73 17.63 -20.68
C GLN A 207 -0.33 16.76 -21.38
N ARG A 208 0.07 15.97 -22.38
CA ARG A 208 -0.82 15.01 -23.06
C ARG A 208 -1.26 13.89 -22.13
N GLU A 209 -0.39 13.32 -21.30
CA GLU A 209 -0.79 12.30 -20.33
C GLU A 209 -1.75 12.85 -19.27
N VAL A 210 -1.50 14.07 -18.78
CA VAL A 210 -2.42 14.74 -17.84
C VAL A 210 -3.78 15.00 -18.49
N ASN A 211 -3.80 15.52 -19.73
CA ASN A 211 -5.03 15.76 -20.46
C ASN A 211 -5.77 14.45 -20.75
N ASN A 212 -5.08 13.38 -21.14
CA ASN A 212 -5.68 12.06 -21.34
C ASN A 212 -6.31 11.51 -20.06
N PHE A 213 -5.66 11.70 -18.90
CA PHE A 213 -6.20 11.30 -17.60
C PHE A 213 -7.45 12.11 -17.23
N ILE A 214 -7.43 13.43 -17.46
CA ILE A 214 -8.57 14.32 -17.25
C ILE A 214 -9.73 13.93 -18.17
N ASP A 215 -9.46 13.74 -19.46
CA ASP A 215 -10.46 13.33 -20.45
C ASP A 215 -11.00 11.94 -20.12
N TYR A 216 -10.18 11.01 -19.64
CA TYR A 216 -10.63 9.69 -19.21
C TYR A 216 -11.60 9.77 -18.02
N LEU A 217 -11.31 10.59 -17.01
CA LEU A 217 -12.20 10.79 -15.87
C LEU A 217 -13.47 11.56 -16.24
N ASN A 218 -13.39 12.49 -17.19
CA ASN A 218 -14.51 13.31 -17.65
C ASN A 218 -15.42 12.60 -18.67
N ASN A 219 -14.92 11.63 -19.45
CA ASN A 219 -15.64 10.99 -20.55
C ASN A 219 -16.77 10.03 -20.13
N GLY A 220 -17.41 10.26 -18.98
CA GLY A 220 -18.74 9.75 -18.68
C GLY A 220 -18.84 8.26 -18.37
N LYS A 221 -18.01 7.36 -18.92
CA LYS A 221 -18.12 5.91 -18.68
C LYS A 221 -17.94 5.53 -17.21
N VAL A 222 -16.99 6.15 -16.53
CA VAL A 222 -16.76 5.91 -15.11
C VAL A 222 -17.96 6.41 -14.29
N LEU A 223 -18.48 7.61 -14.61
CA LEU A 223 -19.66 8.18 -13.95
C LEU A 223 -20.97 7.45 -14.29
N GLU A 224 -21.13 6.95 -15.50
CA GLU A 224 -22.30 6.16 -15.93
C GLU A 224 -22.31 4.79 -15.27
N GLU A 225 -21.16 4.12 -15.10
CA GLU A 225 -21.04 2.90 -14.29
C GLU A 225 -21.23 3.17 -12.79
N ILE A 226 -20.72 4.30 -12.26
CA ILE A 226 -20.93 4.75 -10.87
C ILE A 226 -22.44 4.94 -10.61
N VAL A 227 -23.11 5.75 -11.43
CA VAL A 227 -24.53 6.10 -11.28
C VAL A 227 -25.44 4.90 -11.54
N SER A 228 -25.05 3.97 -12.43
CA SER A 228 -25.81 2.74 -12.67
C SER A 228 -25.73 1.74 -11.52
N ASN A 229 -24.63 1.74 -10.74
CA ASN A 229 -24.47 0.87 -9.55
C ASN A 229 -25.06 1.46 -8.26
N GLU A 230 -25.32 2.76 -8.18
CA GLU A 230 -26.01 3.38 -7.03
C GLU A 230 -27.55 3.25 -7.08
N GLY A 231 -28.11 2.73 -8.18
CA GLY A 231 -29.53 2.50 -8.35
C GLY A 231 -30.06 1.22 -7.68
N SER A 232 -30.12 1.19 -6.33
CA SER A 232 -31.13 0.52 -5.43
C SER A 232 -30.54 -0.31 -4.26
N PRO A 233 -31.16 -0.32 -3.06
CA PRO A 233 -31.61 0.82 -2.24
C PRO A 233 -31.14 0.71 -0.77
N ILE A 234 -30.77 1.83 -0.13
CA ILE A 234 -30.91 1.98 1.32
C ILE A 234 -32.01 3.01 1.55
N LYS A 235 -33.24 2.53 1.78
CA LYS A 235 -34.30 3.28 2.46
C LYS A 235 -34.39 2.76 3.90
N GLN A 236 -34.63 3.71 4.83
CA GLN A 236 -34.84 3.60 6.28
C GLN A 236 -33.51 3.66 7.05
N GLN A 237 -33.20 4.68 7.87
CA GLN A 237 -34.06 5.47 8.76
C GLN A 237 -33.56 6.91 8.86
N GLN A 238 -34.45 7.87 8.67
CA GLN A 238 -34.53 9.11 9.47
C GLN A 238 -35.86 9.81 9.14
N GLN A 239 -36.82 9.69 10.05
CA GLN A 239 -37.99 10.56 10.12
C GLN A 239 -37.58 11.85 10.85
N PRO A 240 -37.93 13.04 10.36
CA PRO A 240 -38.13 14.19 11.22
C PRO A 240 -39.61 14.33 11.59
N ALA A 241 -39.82 14.57 12.87
CA ALA A 241 -41.10 14.89 13.48
C ALA A 241 -41.65 16.24 12.99
N ALA A 242 -42.96 16.31 12.72
CA ALA A 242 -43.78 17.50 12.94
C ALA A 242 -45.28 17.18 12.81
N GLY A 243 -46.04 17.50 13.88
CA GLY A 243 -47.39 18.06 13.78
C GLY A 243 -48.58 17.10 13.82
N GLY A 244 -49.24 17.01 14.98
CA GLY A 244 -50.62 16.54 15.08
C GLY A 244 -50.96 15.80 16.37
N LEU A 245 -51.02 16.51 17.51
CA LEU A 245 -51.68 16.00 18.71
C LEU A 245 -53.11 16.57 18.75
N SER A 246 -54.09 15.72 18.44
CA SER A 246 -55.48 15.92 18.88
C SER A 246 -55.61 15.42 20.31
N MET A 247 -56.25 16.24 21.15
CA MET A 247 -56.79 15.87 22.46
C MET A 247 -57.56 14.55 22.41
N ASP A 248 -57.39 13.72 23.44
CA ASP A 248 -58.52 13.00 24.00
C ASP A 248 -58.40 12.88 25.52
N LEU A 249 -59.54 13.04 26.18
CA LEU A 249 -59.74 13.15 27.62
C LEU A 249 -59.69 11.78 28.31
N GLY A 250 -59.26 11.77 29.59
CA GLY A 250 -59.54 10.63 30.46
C GLY A 250 -58.75 10.62 31.77
N ASP A 251 -58.90 11.66 32.60
CA ASP A 251 -58.65 11.52 34.03
C ASP A 251 -59.72 10.61 34.64
N LEU A 252 -59.30 9.56 35.34
CA LEU A 252 -60.15 8.83 36.28
C LEU A 252 -59.31 8.34 37.46
N ASP A 253 -59.58 9.00 38.59
CA ASP A 253 -59.18 8.70 39.95
C ASP A 253 -59.31 7.20 40.32
N PHE A 254 -58.39 6.69 41.15
CA PHE A 254 -58.79 6.13 42.46
C PHE A 254 -57.59 5.86 43.39
N LEU A 255 -57.65 6.44 44.58
CA LEU A 255 -56.83 6.15 45.77
C LEU A 255 -57.21 4.78 46.35
N GLY A 256 -56.24 4.01 46.85
CA GLY A 256 -56.58 2.85 47.69
C GLY A 256 -55.41 2.02 48.23
N GLY A 257 -55.05 2.29 49.49
CA GLY A 257 -54.41 1.35 50.43
C GLY A 257 -52.89 1.20 50.31
N GLY A 258 -52.07 1.20 51.38
CA GLY A 258 -52.34 1.22 52.80
C GLY A 258 -51.13 0.65 53.56
N VAL A 259 -50.69 1.38 54.59
CA VAL A 259 -50.35 0.85 55.93
C VAL A 259 -48.96 0.20 56.15
N THR A 260 -48.08 0.99 56.79
CA THR A 260 -47.18 0.68 57.95
C THR A 260 -45.86 -0.09 57.76
N ALA A 261 -44.79 0.07 58.56
CA ALA A 261 -44.35 1.07 59.56
C ALA A 261 -42.86 0.79 59.93
N THR A 262 -42.14 1.85 60.31
CA THR A 262 -41.07 1.94 61.35
C THR A 262 -39.84 1.02 61.37
N LYS A 263 -38.64 1.62 61.21
CA LYS A 263 -37.52 1.78 62.21
C LYS A 263 -36.23 2.21 61.46
N LYS A 264 -35.72 3.45 61.58
CA LYS A 264 -34.78 4.01 62.59
C LYS A 264 -33.49 3.21 62.84
N ASN A 265 -32.36 3.76 62.37
CA ASN A 265 -31.06 4.05 63.04
C ASN A 265 -29.96 4.16 61.95
N GLU A 266 -29.34 5.31 61.68
CA GLU A 266 -28.17 5.91 62.40
C GLU A 266 -27.13 4.87 62.81
N VAL A 267 -26.00 4.80 62.09
CA VAL A 267 -24.75 5.57 62.32
C VAL A 267 -24.07 5.82 60.98
#